data_AF-H4F1S5-F1
#
_entry.id   AF-H4F1S5-F1
#
_cell.length_a   1.000
_cell.length_b   1.000
_cell.length_c   1.000
_cell.angle_alpha   90.00
_cell.angle_beta   90.00
_cell.angle_gamma   90.00
#
_symmetry.space_group_name_H-M   'P 1'
#
loop_
_entity.id
_entity.type
_entity.pdbx_description
1 polymer ?
#
loop_
_entity_poly.entity_id
_entity_poly.type
_entity_poly.pdbx_seq_one_letter_code
_entity_poly.pdbx_strand_id
1 'polypeptide(L)'
;MMADDEVADLALLVPLEVKSVDEADVGSDGGARRELALLLADFTLEMRAQFDLFRRLRSAAEALLDGADEAAAKLARADIKAATDAIALIIRTLEKIDSLQRQLARDRTEADERQQLERDPEGLRQKLALMIEARVAERVEVELAARAPP
;
A
#
# COMPACT_ATOMS: atom_id res chain seq x y z
N MET A 1 -3.36 44.29 11.67
CA MET A 1 -3.33 43.35 12.80
C MET A 1 -3.08 41.99 12.20
N MET A 2 -1.79 41.68 12.02
CA MET A 2 -1.29 40.46 11.37
C MET A 2 -0.61 39.65 12.48
N ALA A 3 -1.28 38.61 12.98
CA ALA A 3 -0.71 37.56 13.83
C ALA A 3 -1.87 36.63 14.21
N ASP A 4 -1.90 35.43 13.63
CA ASP A 4 -2.14 34.17 14.36
C ASP A 4 -2.43 32.95 13.49
N ASP A 5 -2.50 33.06 12.16
CA ASP A 5 -2.95 31.92 11.33
C ASP A 5 -1.83 31.04 10.72
N GLU A 6 -0.56 31.28 11.05
CA GLU A 6 0.57 30.51 10.46
C GLU A 6 1.05 29.32 11.31
N VAL A 7 0.45 29.05 12.47
CA VAL A 7 0.98 28.03 13.40
C VAL A 7 0.26 26.66 13.36
N ALA A 8 -0.77 26.50 12.53
CA ALA A 8 -1.57 25.28 12.53
C ALA A 8 -1.07 24.16 11.59
N ASP A 9 -0.13 24.43 10.66
CA ASP A 9 0.17 23.48 9.57
C ASP A 9 1.47 22.67 9.73
N LEU A 10 2.24 22.92 10.80
CA LEU A 10 3.44 22.10 11.08
C LEU A 10 3.12 20.72 11.68
N ALA A 11 1.89 20.46 12.11
CA ALA A 11 1.49 19.18 12.68
C ALA A 11 1.19 18.08 11.63
N LEU A 12 1.09 18.44 10.34
CA LEU A 12 0.86 17.51 9.23
C LEU A 12 2.16 17.02 8.55
N LEU A 13 3.31 17.57 8.96
CA LEU A 13 4.65 17.16 8.54
C LEU A 13 5.28 16.19 9.54
N VAL A 14 4.52 15.22 10.05
CA VAL A 14 5.12 14.07 10.74
C VAL A 14 5.60 13.12 9.64
N PRO A 15 6.92 13.01 9.37
CA PRO A 15 7.41 11.92 8.55
C PRO A 15 7.00 10.63 9.26
N LEU A 16 6.28 9.76 8.55
CA LEU A 16 5.95 8.43 9.04
C LEU A 16 7.27 7.74 9.41
N GLU A 17 7.54 7.58 10.70
CA GLU A 17 8.65 6.75 11.17
C GLU A 17 8.37 5.31 10.71
N VAL A 18 8.95 4.95 9.57
CA VAL A 18 9.02 3.58 9.12
C VAL A 18 9.99 2.89 10.05
N LYS A 19 9.45 2.08 10.96
CA LYS A 19 10.23 1.26 11.88
C LYS A 19 11.14 0.35 11.05
N SER A 20 12.40 0.77 10.89
CA SER A 20 13.42 0.03 10.15
C SER A 20 13.66 -1.29 10.87
N VAL A 21 13.15 -2.37 10.28
CA VAL A 21 13.52 -3.73 10.66
C VAL A 21 14.96 -3.95 10.19
N ASP A 22 15.83 -4.14 11.16
CA ASP A 22 17.23 -4.61 11.14
C ASP A 22 18.08 -4.36 9.89
N GLU A 23 19.12 -3.55 10.11
CA GLU A 23 20.32 -3.46 9.29
C GLU A 23 21.14 -4.76 9.35
N ALA A 24 20.71 -5.80 8.65
CA ALA A 24 21.50 -7.02 8.49
C ALA A 24 21.21 -7.73 7.16
N ASP A 25 21.17 -7.01 6.04
CA ASP A 25 21.42 -7.61 4.71
C ASP A 25 21.86 -6.54 3.71
N VAL A 26 23.17 -6.24 3.68
CA VAL A 26 23.78 -5.38 2.66
C VAL A 26 24.10 -6.24 1.43
N GLY A 27 23.05 -6.78 0.83
CA GLY A 27 23.04 -7.35 -0.52
C GLY A 27 22.27 -6.44 -1.47
N SER A 28 22.35 -6.70 -2.78
CA SER A 28 21.67 -5.92 -3.83
C SER A 28 20.15 -5.75 -3.62
N ASP A 29 19.53 -6.56 -2.77
CA ASP A 29 18.10 -6.49 -2.40
C ASP A 29 17.76 -5.24 -1.56
N GLY A 30 18.66 -4.79 -0.68
CA GLY A 30 18.42 -3.62 0.17
C GLY A 30 18.41 -2.29 -0.59
N GLY A 31 19.13 -2.21 -1.72
CA GLY A 31 19.10 -1.07 -2.63
C GLY A 31 17.78 -0.98 -3.40
N ALA A 32 17.37 -2.08 -4.01
CA ALA A 32 16.12 -2.17 -4.79
C ALA A 32 14.88 -1.92 -3.93
N ARG A 33 14.84 -2.42 -2.68
CA ARG A 33 13.73 -2.13 -1.74
C ARG A 33 13.65 -0.66 -1.35
N ARG A 34 14.79 0.00 -1.13
CA ARG A 34 14.83 1.44 -0.83
C ARG A 34 14.38 2.28 -2.02
N GLU A 35 14.81 1.94 -3.22
CA GLU A 35 14.39 2.63 -4.46
C GLU A 35 12.89 2.49 -4.70
N LEU A 36 12.32 1.29 -4.48
CA LEU A 36 10.88 1.07 -4.53
C LEU A 36 10.13 1.90 -3.47
N ALA A 37 10.64 1.96 -2.24
CA ALA A 37 10.01 2.74 -1.17
C ALA A 37 9.99 4.25 -1.50
N LEU A 38 11.08 4.78 -2.06
CA LEU A 38 11.15 6.16 -2.53
C LEU A 38 10.17 6.42 -3.66
N LEU A 39 10.10 5.54 -4.66
CA LEU A 39 9.15 5.65 -5.77
C LEU A 39 7.70 5.67 -5.28
N LEU A 40 7.35 4.83 -4.30
CA LEU A 40 6.01 4.79 -3.71
C LEU A 40 5.71 6.06 -2.90
N ALA A 41 6.70 6.62 -2.20
CA ALA A 41 6.55 7.87 -1.49
C ALA A 41 6.31 9.04 -2.46
N ASP A 42 7.10 9.13 -3.54
CA ASP A 42 6.94 10.14 -4.58
C ASP A 42 5.59 10.02 -5.27
N PHE A 43 5.16 8.79 -5.56
CA PHE A 43 3.84 8.54 -6.14
C PHE A 43 2.71 8.99 -5.21
N THR A 44 2.85 8.75 -3.90
CA THR A 44 1.86 9.17 -2.89
C THR A 44 1.79 10.70 -2.77
N LEU A 45 2.94 11.38 -2.84
CA LEU A 45 3.01 12.85 -2.86
C LEU A 45 2.32 13.42 -4.10
N GLU A 46 2.61 12.85 -5.27
CA GLU A 46 1.98 13.25 -6.53
C GLU A 46 0.46 13.04 -6.50
N MET A 47 -0.02 11.91 -5.95
CA MET A 47 -1.46 11.68 -5.77
C MET A 47 -2.14 12.68 -4.85
N ARG A 48 -1.46 13.08 -3.76
CA ARG A 48 -1.96 14.13 -2.87
C ARG A 48 -2.08 15.46 -3.59
N ALA A 49 -1.05 15.84 -4.38
CA ALA A 49 -1.07 17.06 -5.17
C ALA A 49 -2.21 17.07 -6.21
N GLN A 50 -2.47 15.94 -6.87
CA GLN A 50 -3.58 15.80 -7.82
C GLN A 50 -4.95 15.92 -7.13
N PHE A 51 -5.09 15.38 -5.91
CA PHE A 51 -6.31 15.53 -5.11
C PHE A 51 -6.54 16.99 -4.70
N ASP A 52 -5.49 17.71 -4.29
CA ASP A 52 -5.59 19.13 -3.94
C ASP A 52 -5.93 20.01 -5.15
N LEU A 53 -5.34 19.72 -6.31
CA LEU A 53 -5.70 20.36 -7.57
C LEU A 53 -7.20 20.17 -7.87
N PHE A 54 -7.73 18.97 -7.65
CA PHE A 54 -9.14 18.69 -7.85
C PHE A 54 -10.03 19.50 -6.88
N ARG A 55 -9.68 19.59 -5.60
CA ARG A 55 -10.42 20.42 -4.64
C ARG A 55 -10.50 21.88 -5.08
N ARG A 56 -9.39 22.40 -5.62
CA ARG A 56 -9.32 23.78 -6.16
C ARG A 56 -10.16 23.93 -7.42
N LEU A 57 -10.08 23.00 -8.37
CA LEU A 57 -10.90 23.02 -9.58
C LEU A 57 -12.39 22.96 -9.26
N ARG A 58 -12.80 22.13 -8.30
CA ARG A 58 -14.19 22.07 -7.83
C ARG A 58 -14.65 23.40 -7.24
N SER A 59 -13.85 23.99 -6.35
CA SER A 59 -14.17 25.29 -5.74
C SER A 59 -14.23 26.43 -6.77
N ALA A 60 -13.30 26.46 -7.72
CA ALA A 60 -13.29 27.45 -8.80
C ALA A 60 -14.53 27.30 -9.70
N ALA A 61 -14.95 26.07 -9.98
CA ALA A 61 -16.12 25.83 -10.80
C ALA A 61 -17.43 26.09 -10.04
N GLU A 62 -17.49 25.86 -8.73
CA GLU A 62 -18.58 26.32 -7.86
C GLU A 62 -18.70 27.85 -7.88
N ALA A 63 -17.57 28.57 -7.83
CA ALA A 63 -17.54 30.03 -7.94
C ALA A 63 -17.98 30.54 -9.32
N LEU A 64 -17.60 29.84 -10.40
CA LEU A 64 -18.06 30.15 -11.76
C LEU A 64 -19.55 29.92 -11.97
N LEU A 65 -20.17 29.07 -11.16
CA LEU A 65 -21.62 28.83 -11.21
C LEU A 65 -22.42 29.90 -10.47
N ASP A 66 -21.80 30.67 -9.59
CA ASP A 66 -22.44 31.74 -8.84
C ASP A 66 -22.61 32.99 -9.72
N GLY A 67 -23.85 33.33 -10.04
CA GLY A 67 -24.19 34.47 -10.90
C GLY A 67 -24.00 34.26 -12.41
N ALA A 68 -23.65 33.06 -12.87
CA ALA A 68 -23.52 32.74 -14.29
C ALA A 68 -24.87 32.61 -15.01
N ASP A 69 -24.89 32.96 -16.30
CA ASP A 69 -26.01 32.64 -17.17
C ASP A 69 -26.13 31.11 -17.38
N GLU A 70 -27.30 30.67 -17.85
CA GLU A 70 -27.62 29.25 -17.99
C GLU A 70 -26.66 28.52 -18.94
N ALA A 71 -26.15 29.18 -19.97
CA ALA A 71 -25.24 28.59 -20.94
C ALA A 71 -23.84 28.38 -20.35
N ALA A 72 -23.31 29.39 -19.66
CA ALA A 72 -22.03 29.34 -18.95
C ALA A 72 -22.08 28.32 -17.80
N ALA A 73 -23.18 28.28 -17.05
CA ALA A 73 -23.37 27.31 -15.98
C ALA A 73 -23.43 25.85 -16.49
N LYS A 74 -24.06 25.64 -17.66
CA LYS A 74 -24.11 24.32 -18.30
C LYS A 74 -22.73 23.85 -18.77
N LEU A 75 -21.93 24.76 -19.34
CA LEU A 75 -20.57 24.46 -19.77
C LEU A 75 -19.67 24.10 -18.57
N ALA A 76 -19.69 24.92 -17.52
CA ALA A 76 -18.92 24.66 -16.29
C ALA A 76 -19.25 23.31 -15.66
N ARG A 77 -20.53 22.93 -15.60
CA ARG A 77 -20.95 21.59 -15.10
C ARG A 77 -20.44 20.45 -15.96
N ALA A 78 -20.41 20.61 -17.29
CA ALA A 78 -19.88 19.60 -18.21
C ALA A 78 -18.38 19.39 -17.99
N ASP A 79 -17.62 20.47 -17.80
CA ASP A 79 -16.17 20.41 -17.57
C ASP A 79 -15.84 19.76 -16.22
N ILE A 80 -16.53 20.13 -15.14
CA ILE A 80 -16.39 19.47 -13.83
C ILE A 80 -16.65 17.97 -13.96
N LYS A 81 -17.70 17.60 -14.70
CA LYS A 81 -18.08 16.21 -14.90
C LYS A 81 -16.98 15.46 -15.66
N ALA A 82 -16.48 16.00 -16.75
CA ALA A 82 -15.42 15.38 -17.53
C ALA A 82 -14.14 15.19 -16.70
N ALA A 83 -13.74 16.21 -15.92
CA ALA A 83 -12.61 16.11 -15.00
C ALA A 83 -12.81 15.03 -13.93
N THR A 84 -14.01 14.96 -13.35
CA THR A 84 -14.37 13.95 -12.34
C THR A 84 -14.32 12.53 -12.92
N ASP A 85 -14.87 12.34 -14.12
CA ASP A 85 -14.90 11.04 -14.81
C ASP A 85 -13.47 10.60 -15.18
N ALA A 86 -12.59 11.51 -15.61
CA ALA A 86 -11.18 11.24 -15.87
C ALA A 86 -10.43 10.81 -14.60
N ILE A 87 -10.68 11.47 -13.47
CA ILE A 87 -10.06 11.12 -12.18
C ILE A 87 -10.54 9.75 -11.70
N ALA A 88 -11.83 9.45 -11.82
CA ALA A 88 -12.37 8.14 -11.46
C ALA A 88 -11.69 7.01 -12.26
N LEU A 89 -11.38 7.26 -13.54
CA LEU A 89 -10.63 6.33 -14.37
C LEU A 89 -9.17 6.18 -13.88
N ILE A 90 -8.50 7.27 -13.51
CA ILE A 90 -7.15 7.24 -12.95
C ILE A 90 -7.14 6.39 -11.67
N ILE A 91 -8.02 6.67 -10.70
CA ILE A 91 -8.10 5.93 -9.43
C ILE A 91 -8.31 4.44 -9.68
N ARG A 92 -9.29 4.07 -10.52
CA ARG A 92 -9.55 2.66 -10.87
C ARG A 92 -8.35 1.99 -11.50
N THR A 93 -7.58 2.72 -12.30
CA THR A 93 -6.36 2.20 -12.93
C THR A 93 -5.27 1.95 -11.88
N LEU A 94 -5.14 2.83 -10.89
CA LEU A 94 -4.19 2.68 -9.79
C LEU A 94 -4.56 1.50 -8.87
N GLU A 95 -5.83 1.36 -8.52
CA GLU A 95 -6.33 0.19 -7.79
C GLU A 95 -6.02 -1.11 -8.53
N LYS A 96 -6.17 -1.11 -9.86
CA LYS A 96 -5.84 -2.27 -10.68
C LYS A 96 -4.35 -2.56 -10.70
N ILE A 97 -3.50 -1.53 -10.78
CA ILE A 97 -2.04 -1.66 -10.74
C ILE A 97 -1.60 -2.21 -9.38
N ASP A 98 -2.12 -1.69 -8.24
CA ASP A 98 -1.82 -2.22 -6.90
C ASP A 98 -2.21 -3.71 -6.80
N SER A 99 -3.42 -4.05 -7.26
CA SER A 99 -3.89 -5.44 -7.29
C SER A 99 -2.95 -6.35 -8.08
N LEU A 100 -2.49 -5.91 -9.26
CA LEU A 100 -1.55 -6.64 -10.10
C LEU A 100 -0.17 -6.76 -9.46
N GLN A 101 0.34 -5.71 -8.82
CA GLN A 101 1.61 -5.76 -8.10
C GLN A 101 1.57 -6.77 -6.95
N ARG A 102 0.48 -6.79 -6.18
CA ARG A 102 0.27 -7.79 -5.12
C ARG A 102 0.20 -9.20 -5.68
N GLN A 103 -0.43 -9.38 -6.84
CA GLN A 103 -0.49 -10.67 -7.51
C GLN A 103 0.90 -11.11 -7.98
N LEU A 104 1.63 -10.26 -8.69
CA LEU A 104 2.98 -10.57 -9.16
C LEU A 104 3.95 -10.89 -8.02
N ALA A 105 3.82 -10.23 -6.87
CA ALA A 105 4.61 -10.55 -5.69
C ALA A 105 4.31 -11.97 -5.18
N ARG A 106 3.04 -12.36 -5.09
CA ARG A 106 2.64 -13.73 -4.72
C ARG A 106 3.14 -14.74 -5.75
N ASP A 107 2.95 -14.47 -7.03
CA ASP A 107 3.34 -15.37 -8.12
C ASP A 107 4.86 -15.61 -8.12
N ARG A 108 5.67 -14.60 -7.78
CA ARG A 108 7.12 -14.76 -7.59
C ARG A 108 7.45 -15.65 -6.40
N THR A 109 6.85 -15.42 -5.24
CA THR A 109 7.05 -16.28 -4.06
C THR A 109 6.68 -17.74 -4.35
N GLU A 110 5.52 -17.98 -4.99
CA GLU A 110 5.10 -19.33 -5.36
C GLU A 110 6.05 -19.99 -6.37
N ALA A 111 6.58 -19.23 -7.32
CA ALA A 111 7.55 -19.74 -8.29
C ALA A 111 8.88 -20.11 -7.62
N ASP A 112 9.37 -19.30 -6.68
CA ASP A 112 10.58 -19.57 -5.91
C ASP A 112 10.42 -20.82 -5.03
N GLU A 113 9.28 -20.97 -4.36
CA GLU A 113 8.94 -22.16 -3.58
C GLU A 113 8.91 -23.43 -4.46
N ARG A 114 8.29 -23.35 -5.65
CA ARG A 114 8.26 -24.47 -6.61
C ARG A 114 9.66 -24.82 -7.11
N GLN A 115 10.49 -23.83 -7.44
CA GLN A 115 11.88 -24.07 -7.85
C GLN A 115 12.70 -24.69 -6.71
N GLN A 116 12.48 -24.27 -5.47
CA GLN A 116 13.16 -24.86 -4.31
C GLN A 116 12.71 -26.31 -4.07
N LEU A 117 11.42 -26.61 -4.26
CA LEU A 117 10.86 -27.97 -4.24
C LEU A 117 11.45 -28.86 -5.32
N GLU A 118 11.61 -28.35 -6.54
CA GLU A 118 12.22 -29.08 -7.65
C GLU A 118 13.71 -29.33 -7.43
N ARG A 119 14.42 -28.39 -6.79
CA ARG A 119 15.88 -28.44 -6.62
C ARG A 119 16.34 -29.30 -5.45
N ASP A 120 15.57 -29.39 -4.36
CA ASP A 120 15.91 -30.21 -3.19
C ASP A 120 14.67 -30.84 -2.51
N PRO A 121 14.05 -31.85 -3.15
CA PRO A 121 12.89 -32.51 -2.59
C PRO A 121 13.19 -33.31 -1.31
N GLU A 122 14.42 -33.80 -1.14
CA GLU A 122 14.82 -34.58 0.05
C GLU A 122 15.04 -33.68 1.27
N GLY A 123 15.67 -32.52 1.12
CA GLY A 123 15.81 -31.54 2.20
C GLY A 123 14.45 -31.03 2.70
N LEU A 124 13.48 -30.88 1.81
CA LEU A 124 12.11 -30.52 2.17
C LEU A 124 11.37 -31.63 2.93
N ARG A 125 11.56 -32.90 2.55
CA ARG A 125 11.02 -34.05 3.31
C ARG A 125 11.58 -34.08 4.73
N GLN A 126 12.88 -33.84 4.90
CA GLN A 126 13.49 -33.76 6.24
C GLN A 126 12.92 -32.59 7.06
N LYS A 127 12.81 -31.39 6.47
CA LYS A 127 12.24 -30.23 7.16
C LYS A 127 10.79 -30.48 7.60
N LEU A 128 9.98 -31.10 6.74
CA LEU A 128 8.60 -31.46 7.06
C LEU A 128 8.53 -32.51 8.17
N ALA A 129 9.38 -33.54 8.14
CA ALA A 129 9.45 -34.56 9.18
C ALA A 129 9.73 -33.94 10.56
N LEU A 130 10.70 -33.02 10.63
CA LEU A 130 11.03 -32.29 11.87
C LEU A 130 9.85 -31.43 12.37
N MET A 131 9.16 -30.73 11.47
CA MET A 131 7.97 -29.94 11.85
C MET A 131 6.84 -30.81 12.40
N ILE A 132 6.62 -31.98 11.79
CA ILE A 132 5.61 -32.95 12.25
C ILE A 132 6.01 -33.50 13.63
N GLU A 133 7.25 -33.94 13.80
CA GLU A 133 7.74 -34.43 15.10
C GLU A 133 7.58 -33.40 16.21
N ALA A 134 7.99 -32.14 15.96
CA ALA A 134 7.83 -31.06 16.92
C ALA A 134 6.36 -30.81 17.29
N ARG A 135 5.47 -30.82 16.29
CA ARG A 135 4.02 -30.62 16.50
C ARG A 135 3.36 -31.79 17.23
N VAL A 136 3.79 -33.02 16.95
CA VAL A 136 3.33 -34.22 17.65
C VAL A 136 3.81 -34.20 19.09
N ALA A 137 5.07 -33.87 19.35
CA ALA A 137 5.60 -33.74 20.71
C ALA A 137 4.82 -32.71 21.53
N GLU A 138 4.57 -31.51 20.97
CA GLU A 138 3.73 -30.48 21.60
C GLU A 138 2.34 -31.02 21.95
N ARG A 139 1.68 -31.70 21.00
CA ARG A 139 0.33 -32.29 21.20
C ARG A 139 0.33 -33.39 22.26
N VAL A 140 1.35 -34.23 22.28
CA VAL A 140 1.50 -35.33 23.24
C VAL A 140 1.70 -34.77 24.65
N GLU A 141 2.55 -33.76 24.82
CA GLU A 141 2.76 -33.10 26.12
C GLU A 141 1.46 -32.49 26.66
N VAL A 142 0.67 -31.83 25.80
CA VAL A 142 -0.65 -31.29 26.19
C VAL A 142 -1.61 -32.40 26.63
N GLU A 143 -1.67 -33.51 25.89
CA GLU A 143 -2.55 -34.63 26.22
C GLU A 143 -2.11 -35.40 27.48
N LEU A 144 -0.79 -35.52 27.71
CA LEU A 144 -0.23 -36.11 28.91
C LEU A 144 -0.48 -35.23 30.14
N ALA A 145 -0.31 -33.91 30.02
CA ALA A 145 -0.65 -32.96 31.07
C ALA A 145 -2.15 -32.97 31.41
N ALA A 146 -3.02 -33.17 30.42
CA ALA A 146 -4.47 -33.31 30.63
C ALA A 146 -4.87 -34.64 31.30
N ARG A 147 -4.01 -35.68 31.25
CA ARG A 147 -4.24 -37.00 31.86
C ARG A 147 -3.59 -37.19 33.23
N ALA A 148 -2.71 -36.30 33.67
CA ALA A 148 -2.10 -36.38 34.99
C ALA A 148 -3.13 -36.03 36.09
N PRO A 149 -3.33 -36.89 37.12
CA PRO A 149 -4.20 -36.55 38.25
C PRO A 149 -3.58 -35.43 39.11
N PRO A 150 -4.39 -34.68 39.88
CA PRO A 150 -3.94 -33.57 40.71
C PRO A 150 -2.98 -33.98 41.84
#